data_AF-A0A1D1VCN8-F1
#
_entry.id   AF-A0A1D1VCN8-F1
#
_cell.length_a   1.000
_cell.length_b   1.000
_cell.length_c   1.000
_cell.angle_alpha   90.00
_cell.angle_beta   90.00
_cell.angle_gamma   90.00
#
_symmetry.space_group_name_H-M   'P 1'
#
loop_
_entity.id
_entity.type
_entity.pdbx_description
1 polymer ?
#
loop_
_entity_poly.entity_id
_entity_poly.type
_entity_poly.pdbx_seq_one_letter_code
_entity_poly.pdbx_strand_id
1 'polypeptide(L)'
;MEEKPAEPAQEDGAAQNEDVLKAFLSEVKEIEKVDSRLTPGQQIERLCRPGATYANLNPFDVLQVTPETPLEEIKKQFRRLSILVHPDKNPDDAEKSQKAFDAVAKAWKVLENEEGYKRCMEIVEEAKGRTEQMVKEKKKKLKKEGKSSNIEEDDPVKFDHAVYVLTMKLFADLERKRKEQEMKNAHEKKRKHLEEEGEKEKEKEDKEWAKNFEASRAQRVDSWRSFQTNKKASAPAPVAAPVPARARPGFLKPPKNKPEQRH
;
A
#
# COMPACT_ATOMS: atom_id res chain seq x y z
N MET A 1 -2.50 -86.48 47.15
CA MET A 1 -1.52 -85.67 46.42
C MET A 1 -2.25 -85.07 45.24
N GLU A 2 -2.57 -83.79 45.30
CA GLU A 2 -2.85 -82.99 44.11
C GLU A 2 -2.54 -81.54 44.49
N GLU A 3 -1.29 -81.14 44.23
CA GLU A 3 -0.86 -79.75 44.29
C GLU A 3 -1.48 -79.00 43.11
N LYS A 4 -2.22 -77.94 43.42
CA LYS A 4 -2.76 -77.00 42.45
C LYS A 4 -1.66 -76.00 42.09
N PRO A 5 -1.31 -75.79 40.81
CA PRO A 5 -0.26 -74.85 40.44
C PRO A 5 -0.75 -73.41 40.61
N ALA A 6 0.12 -72.57 41.20
CA ALA A 6 -0.09 -71.13 41.33
C ALA A 6 0.03 -70.45 39.96
N GLU A 7 -0.96 -69.64 39.61
CA GLU A 7 -1.03 -68.83 38.40
C GLU A 7 -0.12 -67.58 38.55
N PRO A 8 0.71 -67.23 37.55
CA PRO A 8 1.61 -66.09 37.65
C PRO A 8 0.84 -64.76 37.59
N ALA A 9 1.26 -63.83 38.44
CA ALA A 9 0.63 -62.54 38.68
C ALA A 9 0.48 -61.67 37.42
N GLN A 10 -0.73 -61.12 37.25
CA GLN A 10 -1.11 -60.12 36.24
C GLN A 10 -0.54 -58.72 36.55
N GLU A 11 0.75 -58.58 36.85
CA GLU A 11 1.35 -57.26 37.15
C GLU A 11 1.92 -56.56 35.91
N ASP A 12 2.39 -57.30 34.90
CA ASP A 12 3.05 -56.70 33.72
C ASP A 12 2.09 -55.97 32.76
N GLY A 13 0.82 -56.36 32.72
CA GLY A 13 -0.18 -55.74 31.84
C GLY A 13 -0.67 -54.37 32.35
N ALA A 14 -0.65 -54.15 33.67
CA ALA A 14 -1.12 -52.90 34.26
C ALA A 14 -0.13 -51.75 34.01
N ALA A 15 1.17 -52.01 34.12
CA ALA A 15 2.22 -51.02 33.86
C ALA A 15 2.25 -50.57 32.39
N GLN A 16 2.10 -51.52 31.45
CA GLN A 16 2.03 -51.20 30.01
C GLN A 16 0.81 -50.33 29.67
N ASN A 17 -0.33 -50.57 30.32
CA ASN A 17 -1.54 -49.76 30.14
C ASN A 17 -1.39 -48.34 30.73
N GLU A 18 -0.68 -48.17 31.84
CA GLU A 18 -0.38 -46.84 32.39
C GLU A 18 0.56 -46.02 31.49
N ASP A 19 1.56 -46.65 30.89
CA ASP A 19 2.51 -45.98 30.01
C ASP A 19 1.85 -45.58 28.68
N VAL A 20 0.97 -46.42 28.14
CA VAL A 20 0.12 -46.07 26.99
C VAL A 20 -0.83 -44.92 27.33
N LEU A 21 -1.42 -44.91 28.53
CA LEU A 21 -2.30 -43.83 28.97
C LEU A 21 -1.52 -42.51 29.21
N LYS A 22 -0.30 -42.57 29.75
CA LYS A 22 0.59 -41.40 29.90
C LYS A 22 1.02 -40.84 28.54
N ALA A 23 1.37 -41.70 27.59
CA ALA A 23 1.71 -41.32 26.22
C ALA A 23 0.51 -40.65 25.52
N PHE A 24 -0.68 -41.24 25.66
CA PHE A 24 -1.92 -40.66 25.15
C PHE A 24 -2.23 -39.30 25.80
N LEU A 25 -2.07 -39.15 27.12
CA LEU A 25 -2.27 -37.88 27.81
C LEU A 25 -1.22 -36.83 27.45
N SER A 26 0.01 -37.22 27.14
CA SER A 26 1.02 -36.29 26.63
C SER A 26 0.71 -35.85 25.20
N GLU A 27 0.25 -36.78 24.36
CA GLU A 27 -0.17 -36.51 22.98
C GLU A 27 -1.40 -35.60 22.96
N VAL A 28 -2.40 -35.84 23.81
CA VAL A 28 -3.56 -34.96 23.97
C VAL A 28 -3.15 -33.59 24.49
N LYS A 29 -2.20 -33.49 25.44
CA LYS A 29 -1.67 -32.19 25.89
C LYS A 29 -0.86 -31.46 24.82
N GLU A 30 -0.16 -32.19 23.96
CA GLU A 30 0.53 -31.61 22.80
C GLU A 30 -0.46 -31.16 21.74
N ILE A 31 -1.51 -31.94 21.47
CA ILE A 31 -2.63 -31.55 20.60
C ILE A 31 -3.34 -30.33 21.17
N GLU A 32 -3.64 -30.29 22.48
CA GLU A 32 -4.22 -29.14 23.15
C GLU A 32 -3.31 -27.91 23.09
N LYS A 33 -1.98 -28.05 23.21
CA LYS A 33 -1.02 -26.95 23.00
C LYS A 33 -0.95 -26.49 21.54
N VAL A 34 -1.09 -27.42 20.60
CA VAL A 34 -1.08 -27.15 19.15
C VAL A 34 -2.40 -26.51 18.71
N ASP A 35 -3.51 -26.91 19.30
CA ASP A 35 -4.85 -26.34 19.13
C ASP A 35 -5.01 -25.04 19.93
N SER A 36 -4.27 -24.87 21.03
CA SER A 36 -4.16 -23.59 21.76
C SER A 36 -3.36 -22.54 20.98
N ARG A 37 -2.70 -22.90 19.87
CA ARG A 37 -1.93 -21.93 19.09
C ARG A 37 -2.82 -20.91 18.39
N LEU A 38 -4.08 -21.26 18.05
CA LEU A 38 -5.22 -20.36 17.80
C LEU A 38 -6.39 -21.16 17.18
N THR A 39 -7.60 -21.03 17.73
CA THR A 39 -8.86 -21.51 17.11
C THR A 39 -9.17 -20.76 15.79
N PRO A 40 -10.05 -21.28 14.92
CA PRO A 40 -10.49 -20.56 13.71
C PRO A 40 -10.89 -19.10 13.99
N GLY A 41 -11.74 -18.87 14.99
CA GLY A 41 -12.18 -17.53 15.39
C GLY A 41 -11.01 -16.63 15.85
N GLN A 42 -10.10 -17.15 16.65
CA GLN A 42 -8.93 -16.39 17.10
C GLN A 42 -7.94 -16.09 15.94
N GLN A 43 -7.81 -16.96 14.93
CA GLN A 43 -7.03 -16.67 13.72
C GLN A 43 -7.66 -15.52 12.92
N ILE A 44 -8.97 -15.56 12.75
CA ILE A 44 -9.72 -14.51 12.05
C ILE A 44 -9.58 -13.19 12.79
N GLU A 45 -9.76 -13.18 14.12
CA GLU A 45 -9.59 -12.00 14.96
C GLU A 45 -8.17 -11.43 14.86
N ARG A 46 -7.14 -12.29 14.95
CA ARG A 46 -5.74 -11.87 14.78
C ARG A 46 -5.54 -11.18 13.44
N LEU A 47 -6.02 -11.76 12.34
CA LEU A 47 -5.82 -11.25 10.98
C LEU A 47 -6.70 -10.05 10.65
N CYS A 48 -7.79 -9.83 11.40
CA CYS A 48 -8.73 -8.73 11.21
C CYS A 48 -8.66 -7.66 12.31
N ARG A 49 -7.71 -7.76 13.25
CA ARG A 49 -7.56 -6.80 14.35
C ARG A 49 -7.34 -5.37 13.84
N PRO A 50 -7.70 -4.34 14.64
CA PRO A 50 -7.30 -2.96 14.32
C PRO A 50 -5.79 -2.86 14.05
N GLY A 51 -5.41 -2.27 12.92
CA GLY A 51 -4.00 -2.22 12.48
C GLY A 51 -3.53 -3.43 11.66
N ALA A 52 -4.40 -4.41 11.37
CA ALA A 52 -4.11 -5.55 10.49
C ALA A 52 -3.58 -5.13 9.11
N THR A 53 -3.96 -3.97 8.59
CA THR A 53 -3.44 -3.43 7.33
C THR A 53 -1.93 -3.26 7.31
N TYR A 54 -1.31 -3.00 8.47
CA TYR A 54 0.13 -2.86 8.61
C TYR A 54 0.77 -4.13 9.17
N ALA A 55 0.11 -4.81 10.12
CA ALA A 55 0.63 -6.05 10.67
C ALA A 55 0.70 -7.18 9.62
N ASN A 56 -0.30 -7.27 8.74
CA ASN A 56 -0.35 -8.28 7.69
C ASN A 56 0.57 -7.96 6.49
N LEU A 57 1.37 -6.89 6.56
CA LEU A 57 2.38 -6.59 5.54
C LEU A 57 3.57 -7.55 5.60
N ASN A 58 3.86 -8.12 6.77
CA ASN A 58 4.88 -9.15 6.90
C ASN A 58 4.26 -10.53 6.60
N PRO A 59 4.64 -11.18 5.48
CA PRO A 59 4.08 -12.48 5.11
C PRO A 59 4.44 -13.61 6.10
N PHE A 60 5.62 -13.53 6.73
CA PHE A 60 6.08 -14.54 7.70
C PHE A 60 5.21 -14.53 8.95
N ASP A 61 4.82 -13.35 9.45
CA ASP A 61 3.93 -13.21 10.61
C ASP A 61 2.50 -13.68 10.28
N VAL A 62 1.99 -13.36 9.09
CA VAL A 62 0.68 -13.84 8.61
C VAL A 62 0.64 -15.36 8.58
N LEU A 63 1.66 -16.01 8.02
CA LEU A 63 1.71 -17.47 7.99
C LEU A 63 2.18 -18.09 9.31
N GLN A 64 2.64 -17.29 10.27
CA GLN A 64 3.22 -17.74 11.53
C GLN A 64 4.43 -18.68 11.34
N VAL A 65 5.31 -18.34 10.40
CA VAL A 65 6.54 -19.06 10.09
C VAL A 65 7.75 -18.18 10.39
N THR A 66 8.92 -18.79 10.58
CA THR A 66 10.17 -18.04 10.71
C THR A 66 10.76 -17.77 9.32
N PRO A 67 11.57 -16.71 9.15
CA PRO A 67 12.27 -16.44 7.89
C PRO A 67 13.25 -17.55 7.45
N GLU A 68 13.61 -18.46 8.37
CA GLU A 68 14.49 -19.60 8.14
C GLU A 68 13.73 -20.88 7.74
N THR A 69 12.39 -20.82 7.76
CA THR A 69 11.52 -21.95 7.41
C THR A 69 11.62 -22.27 5.91
N PRO A 70 11.82 -23.54 5.50
CA PRO A 70 11.88 -23.91 4.09
C PRO A 70 10.52 -23.73 3.40
N LEU A 71 10.54 -23.40 2.10
CA LEU A 71 9.34 -23.08 1.32
C LEU A 71 8.25 -24.18 1.38
N GLU A 72 8.66 -25.45 1.48
CA GLU A 72 7.73 -26.58 1.60
C GLU A 72 6.88 -26.53 2.89
N GLU A 73 7.49 -26.12 4.01
CA GLU A 73 6.80 -25.96 5.28
C GLU A 73 5.91 -24.73 5.28
N ILE A 74 6.37 -23.64 4.65
CA ILE A 74 5.55 -22.44 4.42
C ILE A 74 4.28 -22.82 3.64
N LYS A 75 4.39 -23.68 2.61
CA LYS A 75 3.25 -24.17 1.83
C LYS A 75 2.30 -25.05 2.64
N LYS A 76 2.82 -25.89 3.54
CA LYS A 76 2.00 -26.69 4.48
C LYS A 76 1.22 -25.77 5.42
N GLN A 77 1.89 -24.77 5.96
CA GLN A 77 1.29 -23.82 6.90
C GLN A 77 0.24 -22.92 6.22
N PHE A 78 0.47 -22.48 4.99
CA PHE A 78 -0.52 -21.80 4.16
C PHE A 78 -1.80 -22.63 4.00
N ARG A 79 -1.67 -23.93 3.66
CA ARG A 79 -2.83 -24.82 3.51
C ARG A 79 -3.62 -24.96 4.81
N ARG A 80 -2.92 -25.15 5.94
CA ARG A 80 -3.55 -25.24 7.27
C ARG A 80 -4.32 -23.97 7.62
N LEU A 81 -3.68 -22.80 7.50
CA LEU A 81 -4.31 -21.52 7.82
C LEU A 81 -5.48 -21.20 6.91
N SER A 82 -5.36 -21.48 5.60
CA SER A 82 -6.41 -21.26 4.61
C SER A 82 -7.69 -22.03 4.95
N ILE A 83 -7.55 -23.27 5.43
CA ILE A 83 -8.69 -24.08 5.87
C ILE A 83 -9.31 -23.50 7.14
N LEU A 84 -8.48 -23.08 8.11
CA LEU A 84 -8.96 -22.53 9.39
C LEU A 84 -9.75 -21.24 9.19
N VAL A 85 -9.34 -20.35 8.29
CA VAL A 85 -9.99 -19.04 8.08
C VAL A 85 -10.97 -19.04 6.91
N HIS A 86 -11.27 -20.19 6.30
CA HIS A 86 -12.14 -20.25 5.14
C HIS A 86 -13.57 -19.80 5.48
N PRO A 87 -14.24 -18.95 4.66
CA PRO A 87 -15.58 -18.44 4.96
C PRO A 87 -16.65 -19.53 5.04
N ASP A 88 -16.54 -20.61 4.25
CA ASP A 88 -17.46 -21.76 4.29
C ASP A 88 -17.46 -22.49 5.65
N LYS A 89 -16.30 -22.52 6.33
CA LYS A 89 -16.15 -23.17 7.64
C LYS A 89 -16.47 -22.24 8.81
N ASN A 90 -16.59 -20.94 8.54
CA ASN A 90 -16.82 -19.89 9.53
C ASN A 90 -18.01 -19.00 9.09
N PRO A 91 -19.23 -19.56 8.95
CA PRO A 91 -20.38 -18.84 8.42
C PRO A 91 -20.82 -17.66 9.28
N ASP A 92 -20.61 -17.73 10.60
CA ASP A 92 -20.99 -16.68 11.56
C ASP A 92 -20.19 -15.38 11.37
N ASP A 93 -18.98 -15.47 10.81
CA ASP A 93 -18.05 -14.36 10.59
C ASP A 93 -17.54 -14.34 9.14
N ALA A 94 -18.42 -14.63 8.16
CA ALA A 94 -18.03 -14.83 6.77
C ALA A 94 -17.21 -13.66 6.16
N GLU A 95 -17.57 -12.41 6.46
CA GLU A 95 -16.82 -11.23 5.96
C GLU A 95 -15.41 -11.12 6.55
N LYS A 96 -15.25 -11.37 7.84
CA LYS A 96 -13.93 -11.33 8.50
C LYS A 96 -13.10 -12.52 8.06
N SER A 97 -13.72 -13.68 7.92
CA SER A 97 -13.10 -14.90 7.38
C SER A 97 -12.56 -14.67 5.98
N GLN A 98 -13.33 -14.05 5.08
CA GLN A 98 -12.86 -13.69 3.75
C GLN A 98 -11.65 -12.75 3.80
N LYS A 99 -11.69 -11.70 4.62
CA LYS A 99 -10.54 -10.78 4.79
C LYS A 99 -9.30 -11.48 5.33
N ALA A 100 -9.47 -12.39 6.29
CA ALA A 100 -8.39 -13.18 6.84
C ALA A 100 -7.81 -14.16 5.79
N PHE A 101 -8.67 -14.82 5.02
CA PHE A 101 -8.30 -15.68 3.91
C PHE A 101 -7.50 -14.92 2.85
N ASP A 102 -7.96 -13.74 2.44
CA ASP A 102 -7.28 -12.89 1.47
C ASP A 102 -5.88 -12.47 1.97
N ALA A 103 -5.74 -12.18 3.26
CA ALA A 103 -4.44 -11.87 3.87
C ALA A 103 -3.49 -13.07 3.81
N VAL A 104 -3.96 -14.27 4.14
CA VAL A 104 -3.19 -15.53 4.08
C VAL A 104 -2.78 -15.86 2.65
N ALA A 105 -3.70 -15.73 1.69
CA ALA A 105 -3.44 -15.95 0.27
C ALA A 105 -2.43 -14.94 -0.29
N LYS A 106 -2.55 -13.66 0.08
CA LYS A 106 -1.60 -12.61 -0.31
C LYS A 106 -0.21 -12.90 0.25
N ALA A 107 -0.09 -13.31 1.50
CA ALA A 107 1.19 -13.65 2.12
C ALA A 107 1.88 -14.82 1.40
N TRP A 108 1.13 -15.89 1.10
CA TRP A 108 1.66 -17.01 0.31
C TRP A 108 2.13 -16.57 -1.07
N LYS A 109 1.33 -15.79 -1.80
CA LYS A 109 1.70 -15.31 -3.14
C LYS A 109 3.00 -14.49 -3.16
N VAL A 110 3.28 -13.75 -2.08
CA VAL A 110 4.53 -13.00 -1.94
C VAL A 110 5.71 -13.94 -1.70
N LEU A 111 5.56 -14.94 -0.84
CA LEU A 111 6.64 -15.86 -0.48
C LEU A 111 6.90 -16.95 -1.53
N GLU A 112 5.89 -17.30 -2.34
CA GLU A 112 6.02 -18.24 -3.46
C GLU A 112 6.81 -17.63 -4.62
N ASN A 113 6.77 -16.30 -4.78
CA ASN A 113 7.58 -15.60 -5.76
C ASN A 113 8.99 -15.35 -5.21
N GLU A 114 10.02 -15.80 -5.92
CA GLU A 114 11.43 -15.63 -5.55
C GLU A 114 11.81 -14.15 -5.29
N GLU A 115 11.36 -13.22 -6.14
CA GLU A 115 11.62 -11.78 -5.94
C GLU A 115 10.86 -11.21 -4.74
N GLY A 116 9.67 -11.75 -4.44
CA GLY A 116 8.88 -11.37 -3.28
C GLY A 116 9.53 -11.87 -1.98
N TYR A 117 9.93 -13.15 -1.97
CA TYR A 117 10.66 -13.78 -0.89
C TYR A 117 11.97 -13.05 -0.59
N LYS A 118 12.78 -12.80 -1.63
CA LYS A 118 14.06 -12.09 -1.47
C LYS A 118 13.88 -10.69 -0.86
N ARG A 119 12.91 -9.91 -1.34
CA ARG A 119 12.61 -8.59 -0.75
C ARG A 119 12.18 -8.70 0.72
N CYS A 120 11.38 -9.71 1.07
CA CYS A 120 10.98 -9.92 2.47
C CYS A 120 12.19 -10.28 3.35
N MET A 121 13.11 -11.11 2.83
CA MET A 121 14.36 -11.47 3.52
C MET A 121 15.28 -10.27 3.70
N GLU A 122 15.47 -9.44 2.67
CA GLU A 122 16.26 -8.21 2.76
C GLU A 122 15.75 -7.28 3.88
N ILE A 123 14.42 -7.16 4.03
CA ILE A 123 13.81 -6.36 5.11
C ILE A 123 14.11 -6.97 6.49
N VAL A 124 14.04 -8.30 6.62
CA VAL A 124 14.35 -9.01 7.87
C VAL A 124 15.83 -8.85 8.23
N GLU A 125 16.73 -9.02 7.28
CA GLU A 125 18.18 -8.84 7.46
C GLU A 125 18.52 -7.40 7.82
N GLU A 126 17.88 -6.43 7.16
CA GLU A 126 18.03 -5.00 7.48
C GLU A 126 17.58 -4.70 8.91
N ALA A 127 16.48 -5.30 9.37
CA ALA A 127 16.01 -5.17 10.75
C ALA A 127 16.99 -5.81 11.75
N LYS A 128 17.48 -7.01 11.47
CA LYS A 128 18.50 -7.69 12.30
C LYS A 128 19.74 -6.80 12.43
N GLY A 129 20.32 -6.37 11.30
CA GLY A 129 21.52 -5.53 11.28
C GLY A 129 21.36 -4.18 11.99
N ARG A 130 20.20 -3.52 11.85
CA ARG A 130 19.92 -2.28 12.60
C ARG A 130 19.77 -2.51 14.09
N THR A 131 19.17 -3.63 14.49
CA THR A 131 19.03 -3.98 15.91
C THR A 131 20.40 -4.25 16.53
N GLU A 132 21.27 -5.00 15.85
CA GLU A 132 22.65 -5.24 16.28
C GLU A 132 23.45 -3.94 16.43
N GLN A 133 23.34 -3.02 15.46
CA GLN A 133 23.98 -1.70 15.54
C GLN A 133 23.49 -0.90 16.74
N MET A 134 22.17 -0.85 16.95
CA MET A 134 21.57 -0.18 18.10
C MET A 134 22.08 -0.75 19.43
N VAL A 135 22.11 -2.08 19.58
CA VAL A 135 22.61 -2.74 20.80
C VAL A 135 24.10 -2.42 21.02
N LYS A 136 24.91 -2.48 19.96
CA LYS A 136 26.35 -2.15 20.02
C LYS A 136 26.58 -0.69 20.43
N GLU A 137 25.79 0.24 19.92
CA GLU A 137 25.85 1.66 20.27
C GLU A 137 25.43 1.90 21.72
N LYS A 138 24.34 1.27 22.19
CA LYS A 138 23.90 1.34 23.58
C LYS A 138 24.99 0.83 24.53
N LYS A 139 25.63 -0.31 24.22
CA LYS A 139 26.76 -0.85 25.00
C LYS A 139 27.93 0.11 25.05
N LYS A 140 28.29 0.70 23.91
CA LYS A 140 29.38 1.70 23.82
C LYS A 140 29.06 2.95 24.64
N LYS A 141 27.80 3.40 24.66
CA LYS A 141 27.36 4.57 25.43
C LYS A 141 27.40 4.30 26.94
N LEU A 142 26.86 3.16 27.39
CA LEU A 142 26.91 2.77 28.81
C LEU A 142 28.35 2.66 29.34
N LYS A 143 29.25 2.09 28.52
CA LYS A 143 30.69 2.02 28.84
C LYS A 143 31.33 3.40 28.96
N LYS A 144 30.96 4.36 28.11
CA LYS A 144 31.44 5.77 28.21
C LYS A 144 30.90 6.49 29.44
N GLU A 145 29.69 6.15 29.87
CA GLU A 145 29.05 6.72 31.06
C GLU A 145 29.51 6.04 32.38
N GLY A 146 30.45 5.09 32.32
CA GLY A 146 30.93 4.35 33.48
C GLY A 146 29.88 3.42 34.11
N LYS A 147 28.78 3.15 33.40
CA LYS A 147 27.69 2.26 33.83
C LYS A 147 27.97 0.82 33.37
N SER A 148 27.32 -0.14 34.03
CA SER A 148 27.36 -1.55 33.63
C SER A 148 26.95 -1.71 32.17
N SER A 149 27.65 -2.58 31.43
CA SER A 149 27.39 -2.86 30.01
C SER A 149 26.23 -3.83 29.77
N ASN A 150 25.54 -4.27 30.83
CA ASN A 150 24.40 -5.15 30.74
C ASN A 150 23.18 -4.40 30.20
N ILE A 151 22.57 -4.91 29.14
CA ILE A 151 21.39 -4.32 28.50
C ILE A 151 20.30 -5.37 28.39
N GLU A 152 19.04 -4.95 28.41
CA GLU A 152 17.88 -5.84 28.23
C GLU A 152 17.94 -6.66 26.94
N GLU A 153 18.53 -6.14 25.86
CA GLU A 153 18.72 -6.86 24.60
C GLU A 153 19.91 -7.84 24.60
N ASP A 154 20.58 -8.08 25.74
CA ASP A 154 21.51 -9.20 25.92
C ASP A 154 20.77 -10.54 26.11
N ASP A 155 19.51 -10.50 26.55
CA ASP A 155 18.62 -11.66 26.54
C ASP A 155 18.21 -11.97 25.08
N PRO A 156 18.50 -13.18 24.56
CA PRO A 156 18.12 -13.58 23.20
C PRO A 156 16.65 -13.34 22.87
N VAL A 157 15.74 -13.55 23.83
CA VAL A 157 14.30 -13.39 23.61
C VAL A 157 13.94 -11.91 23.40
N LYS A 158 14.59 -11.02 24.14
CA LYS A 158 14.40 -9.56 24.01
C LYS A 158 15.01 -9.04 22.71
N PHE A 159 16.16 -9.59 22.31
CA PHE A 159 16.78 -9.28 21.02
C PHE A 159 15.87 -9.68 19.87
N ASP A 160 15.35 -10.91 19.86
CA ASP A 160 14.45 -11.39 18.82
C ASP A 160 13.16 -10.56 18.76
N HIS A 161 12.63 -10.16 19.92
CA HIS A 161 11.48 -9.25 19.98
C HIS A 161 11.81 -7.86 19.41
N ALA A 162 13.00 -7.31 19.69
CA ALA A 162 13.43 -6.03 19.13
C ALA A 162 13.59 -6.10 17.60
N VAL A 163 14.17 -7.19 17.09
CA VAL A 163 14.23 -7.47 15.65
C VAL A 163 12.83 -7.52 15.07
N TYR A 164 11.92 -8.30 15.67
CA TYR A 164 10.53 -8.42 15.24
C TYR A 164 9.82 -7.07 15.13
N VAL A 165 9.91 -6.24 16.18
CA VAL A 165 9.30 -4.90 16.21
C VAL A 165 9.87 -4.01 15.09
N LEU A 166 11.19 -4.07 14.88
CA LEU A 166 11.82 -3.29 13.82
C LEU A 166 11.44 -3.79 12.43
N THR A 167 11.39 -5.10 12.22
CA THR A 167 10.92 -5.71 10.97
C THR A 167 9.50 -5.24 10.63
N MET A 168 8.56 -5.29 11.58
CA MET A 168 7.19 -4.80 11.40
C MET A 168 7.17 -3.33 10.97
N LYS A 169 7.98 -2.50 11.62
CA LYS A 169 8.10 -1.08 11.29
C LYS A 169 8.62 -0.87 9.87
N LEU A 170 9.60 -1.62 9.42
CA LEU A 170 10.15 -1.48 8.06
C LEU A 170 9.17 -1.88 6.98
N PHE A 171 8.44 -2.99 7.16
CA PHE A 171 7.35 -3.35 6.24
C PHE A 171 6.31 -2.22 6.14
N ALA A 172 5.90 -1.65 7.28
CA ALA A 172 4.96 -0.52 7.30
C ALA A 172 5.53 0.76 6.65
N ASP A 173 6.80 1.08 6.88
CA ASP A 173 7.48 2.25 6.30
C ASP A 173 7.61 2.14 4.78
N LEU A 174 7.97 0.96 4.28
CA LEU A 174 8.08 0.70 2.84
C LEU A 174 6.71 0.74 2.15
N GLU A 175 5.67 0.20 2.77
CA GLU A 175 4.29 0.30 2.25
C GLU A 175 3.80 1.75 2.20
N ARG A 176 4.09 2.54 3.24
CA ARG A 176 3.76 3.98 3.26
C ARG A 176 4.46 4.72 2.13
N LYS A 177 5.77 4.52 1.96
CA LYS A 177 6.54 5.10 0.85
C LYS A 177 6.00 4.67 -0.51
N ARG A 178 5.61 3.40 -0.70
CA ARG A 178 5.03 2.92 -1.95
C ARG A 178 3.72 3.65 -2.27
N LYS A 179 2.81 3.76 -1.30
CA LYS A 179 1.52 4.47 -1.46
C LYS A 179 1.71 5.95 -1.76
N GLU A 180 2.64 6.61 -1.07
CA GLU A 180 2.97 8.01 -1.33
C GLU A 180 3.50 8.20 -2.76
N GLN A 181 4.38 7.31 -3.21
CA GLN A 181 4.92 7.36 -4.58
C GLN A 181 3.83 7.07 -5.64
N GLU A 182 2.96 6.10 -5.40
CA GLU A 182 1.81 5.80 -6.28
C GLU A 182 0.86 6.99 -6.39
N MET A 183 0.54 7.63 -5.27
CA MET A 183 -0.30 8.85 -5.23
C MET A 183 0.36 10.02 -5.97
N LYS A 184 1.66 10.22 -5.78
CA LYS A 184 2.42 11.25 -6.51
C LYS A 184 2.40 11.00 -8.02
N ASN A 185 2.66 9.75 -8.44
CA ASN A 185 2.64 9.36 -9.85
C ASN A 185 1.23 9.50 -10.45
N ALA A 186 0.18 9.15 -9.71
CA ALA A 186 -1.21 9.31 -10.15
C ALA A 186 -1.59 10.78 -10.31
N HIS A 187 -1.19 11.63 -9.36
CA HIS A 187 -1.40 13.07 -9.43
C HIS A 187 -0.67 13.70 -10.62
N GLU A 188 0.59 13.30 -10.85
CA GLU A 188 1.38 13.77 -12.00
C GLU A 188 0.74 13.36 -13.33
N LYS A 189 0.32 12.08 -13.46
CA LYS A 189 -0.40 11.59 -14.65
C LYS A 189 -1.70 12.36 -14.89
N LYS A 190 -2.48 12.61 -13.83
CA LYS A 190 -3.72 13.38 -13.93
C LYS A 190 -3.47 14.82 -14.37
N ARG A 191 -2.44 15.47 -13.81
CA ARG A 191 -2.04 16.83 -14.20
C ARG A 191 -1.64 16.88 -15.68
N LYS A 192 -0.82 15.94 -16.13
CA LYS A 192 -0.38 15.84 -17.52
C LYS A 192 -1.55 15.62 -18.48
N HIS A 193 -2.50 14.74 -18.13
CA HIS A 193 -3.70 14.51 -18.93
C HIS A 193 -4.55 15.79 -19.08
N LEU A 194 -4.77 16.52 -17.99
CA LEU A 194 -5.51 17.79 -18.02
C LEU A 194 -4.80 18.86 -18.86
N GLU A 195 -3.47 18.88 -18.84
CA GLU A 195 -2.66 19.78 -19.67
C GLU A 195 -2.80 19.43 -21.15
N GLU A 196 -2.65 18.15 -21.52
CA GLU A 196 -2.82 17.66 -22.90
C GLU A 196 -4.25 17.90 -23.42
N GLU A 197 -5.28 17.74 -22.58
CA GLU A 197 -6.66 18.08 -22.93
C GLU A 197 -6.84 19.57 -23.18
N GLY A 198 -6.29 20.42 -22.31
CA GLY A 198 -6.33 21.87 -22.46
C GLY A 198 -5.56 22.37 -23.69
N GLU A 199 -4.45 21.72 -24.05
CA GLU A 199 -3.72 22.02 -25.29
C GLU A 199 -4.53 21.63 -26.53
N LYS A 200 -5.16 20.45 -26.51
CA LYS A 200 -6.05 20.01 -27.60
C LYS A 200 -7.26 20.91 -27.76
N GLU A 201 -7.81 21.41 -26.66
CA GLU A 201 -8.93 22.37 -26.67
C GLU A 201 -8.49 23.70 -27.28
N LYS A 202 -7.37 24.27 -26.83
CA LYS A 202 -6.80 25.48 -27.44
C LYS A 202 -6.48 25.30 -28.92
N GLU A 203 -5.91 24.16 -29.31
CA GLU A 203 -5.62 23.88 -30.72
C GLU A 203 -6.91 23.81 -31.56
N LYS A 204 -8.01 23.29 -31.00
CA LYS A 204 -9.32 23.31 -31.66
C LYS A 204 -9.86 24.73 -31.76
N GLU A 205 -9.81 25.50 -30.68
CA GLU A 205 -10.23 26.91 -30.67
C GLU A 205 -9.45 27.74 -31.69
N ASP A 206 -8.12 27.57 -31.75
CA ASP A 206 -7.26 28.26 -32.71
C ASP A 206 -7.57 27.85 -34.15
N LYS A 207 -7.82 26.55 -34.41
CA LYS A 207 -8.26 26.06 -35.73
C LYS A 207 -9.62 26.62 -36.13
N GLU A 208 -10.58 26.67 -35.20
CA GLU A 208 -11.90 27.23 -35.44
C GLU A 208 -11.84 28.74 -35.66
N TRP A 209 -11.06 29.45 -34.84
CA TRP A 209 -10.79 30.87 -35.02
C TRP A 209 -10.15 31.15 -36.37
N ALA A 210 -9.14 30.38 -36.78
CA ALA A 210 -8.47 30.55 -38.07
C ALA A 210 -9.44 30.33 -39.25
N LYS A 211 -10.29 29.30 -39.18
CA LYS A 211 -11.35 29.06 -40.17
C LYS A 211 -12.33 30.24 -40.25
N ASN A 212 -12.81 30.70 -39.09
CA ASN A 212 -13.76 31.82 -39.00
C ASN A 212 -13.11 33.14 -39.48
N PHE A 213 -11.84 33.35 -39.16
CA PHE A 213 -11.07 34.49 -39.60
C PHE A 213 -10.92 34.45 -41.13
N GLU A 214 -10.51 33.35 -41.73
CA GLU A 214 -10.35 33.27 -43.18
C GLU A 214 -11.69 33.38 -43.92
N ALA A 215 -12.76 32.75 -43.42
CA ALA A 215 -14.09 32.84 -44.03
C ALA A 215 -14.61 34.29 -44.08
N SER A 216 -14.34 35.10 -43.06
CA SER A 216 -14.72 36.52 -43.01
C SER A 216 -13.73 37.46 -43.73
N ARG A 217 -12.71 36.93 -44.40
CA ARG A 217 -11.69 37.71 -45.12
C ARG A 217 -12.30 38.62 -46.19
N ALA A 218 -13.20 38.10 -47.02
CA ALA A 218 -13.81 38.89 -48.09
C ALA A 218 -14.55 40.12 -47.55
N GLN A 219 -15.41 39.92 -46.54
CA GLN A 219 -16.11 41.02 -45.86
C GLN A 219 -15.15 42.02 -45.20
N ARG A 220 -14.05 41.55 -44.58
CA ARG A 220 -13.04 42.45 -44.00
C ARG A 220 -12.31 43.27 -45.07
N VAL A 221 -11.95 42.65 -46.20
CA VAL A 221 -11.31 43.34 -47.33
C VAL A 221 -12.25 44.39 -47.93
N ASP A 222 -13.53 44.08 -48.10
CA ASP A 222 -14.52 45.03 -48.63
C ASP A 222 -14.78 46.19 -47.64
N SER A 223 -14.82 45.91 -46.34
CA SER A 223 -14.91 46.94 -45.29
C SER A 223 -13.67 47.84 -45.27
N TRP A 224 -12.48 47.28 -45.50
CA TRP A 224 -11.25 48.08 -45.58
C TRP A 224 -11.19 48.94 -46.85
N ARG A 225 -11.62 48.39 -48.00
CA ARG A 225 -11.70 49.12 -49.27
C ARG A 225 -12.66 50.31 -49.14
N SER A 226 -13.85 50.08 -48.59
CA SER A 226 -14.82 51.14 -48.34
C SER A 226 -14.34 52.20 -47.34
N PHE A 227 -13.58 51.81 -46.31
CA PHE A 227 -12.92 52.77 -45.40
C PHE A 227 -11.89 53.65 -46.13
N GLN A 228 -11.05 53.07 -47.00
CA GLN A 228 -10.08 53.84 -47.79
C GLN A 228 -10.75 54.81 -48.76
N THR A 229 -11.84 54.39 -49.43
CA THR A 229 -12.59 55.27 -50.33
C THR A 229 -13.26 56.40 -49.55
N ASN A 230 -13.76 56.13 -48.34
CA ASN A 230 -14.36 57.16 -47.48
C ASN A 230 -13.31 58.15 -46.93
N LYS A 231 -12.06 57.70 -46.71
CA LYS A 231 -10.93 58.57 -46.32
C LYS A 231 -10.50 59.54 -47.45
N LYS A 232 -10.68 59.15 -48.72
CA LYS A 232 -10.47 60.05 -49.88
C LYS A 232 -11.60 61.08 -50.06
N ALA A 233 -12.79 60.81 -49.56
CA ALA A 233 -13.92 61.73 -49.58
C ALA A 233 -13.88 62.82 -48.49
N SER A 234 -12.97 62.71 -47.50
CA SER A 234 -12.88 63.63 -46.35
C SER A 234 -11.66 64.57 -46.37
N ALA A 235 -11.11 64.92 -47.54
CA ALA A 235 -10.11 65.98 -47.64
C ALA A 235 -10.78 67.35 -47.36
N PRO A 236 -10.18 68.24 -46.52
CA PRO A 236 -10.81 69.50 -46.17
C PRO A 236 -10.72 70.52 -47.33
N ALA A 237 -11.86 71.08 -47.74
CA ALA A 237 -11.91 72.35 -48.48
C ALA A 237 -11.69 73.52 -47.50
N PRO A 238 -11.12 74.66 -47.93
CA PRO A 238 -10.78 75.76 -47.03
C PRO A 238 -12.03 76.52 -46.51
N VAL A 239 -12.05 76.72 -45.19
CA VAL A 239 -12.76 77.71 -44.34
C VAL A 239 -14.16 78.25 -44.73
N ALA A 240 -15.17 77.90 -43.91
CA ALA A 240 -16.18 78.83 -43.36
C ALA A 240 -16.75 78.32 -42.01
N ALA A 241 -17.12 79.26 -41.13
CA ALA A 241 -17.42 79.22 -39.68
C ALA A 241 -18.54 78.26 -39.15
N PRO A 242 -18.72 78.09 -37.81
CA PRO A 242 -19.02 76.79 -37.17
C PRO A 242 -20.46 76.60 -36.61
N VAL A 243 -20.98 75.35 -36.54
CA VAL A 243 -22.03 74.90 -35.59
C VAL A 243 -22.13 73.35 -35.49
N PRO A 244 -22.77 72.73 -34.46
CA PRO A 244 -22.10 71.98 -33.41
C PRO A 244 -22.07 70.44 -33.61
N ALA A 245 -21.18 69.83 -32.83
CA ALA A 245 -20.83 68.41 -32.85
C ALA A 245 -22.02 67.45 -32.61
N ARG A 246 -22.18 66.50 -33.54
CA ARG A 246 -22.85 65.22 -33.27
C ARG A 246 -21.79 64.13 -33.11
N ALA A 247 -21.90 63.40 -32.00
CA ALA A 247 -20.99 62.37 -31.57
C ALA A 247 -20.71 61.31 -32.66
N ARG A 248 -19.43 61.05 -32.91
CA ARG A 248 -18.98 59.94 -33.76
C ARG A 248 -19.08 58.62 -32.97
N PRO A 249 -19.79 57.59 -33.47
CA PRO A 249 -19.76 56.28 -32.84
C PRO A 249 -18.44 55.57 -33.18
N GLY A 250 -17.71 55.17 -32.14
CA GLY A 250 -16.90 53.96 -32.07
C GLY A 250 -15.86 53.73 -33.17
N PHE A 251 -14.62 54.16 -32.92
CA PHE A 251 -13.44 53.52 -33.51
C PHE A 251 -13.46 52.02 -33.17
N LEU A 252 -13.43 51.15 -34.19
CA LEU A 252 -13.16 49.72 -34.00
C LEU A 252 -11.74 49.56 -33.45
N LYS A 253 -11.65 49.42 -32.12
CA LYS A 253 -10.49 48.81 -31.47
C LYS A 253 -10.63 47.29 -31.66
N PRO A 254 -9.59 46.59 -32.14
CA PRO A 254 -9.59 45.14 -32.11
C PRO A 254 -9.83 44.68 -30.66
N PRO A 255 -10.60 43.60 -30.44
CA PRO A 255 -10.82 43.09 -29.10
C PRO A 255 -9.46 42.80 -28.46
N LYS A 256 -9.17 43.46 -27.33
CA LYS A 256 -8.01 43.13 -26.52
C LYS A 256 -8.26 41.74 -25.94
N ASN A 257 -7.46 40.74 -26.32
CA ASN A 257 -7.38 39.49 -25.56
C ASN A 257 -7.02 39.87 -24.12
N LYS A 258 -7.99 39.76 -23.21
CA LYS A 258 -7.69 39.72 -21.77
C LYS A 258 -7.15 38.31 -21.49
N PRO A 259 -5.97 38.16 -20.85
CA PRO A 259 -5.60 36.86 -20.30
C PRO A 259 -6.63 36.50 -19.24
N GLU A 260 -7.31 35.38 -19.44
CA GLU A 260 -8.24 34.79 -18.50
C GLU A 260 -7.52 34.55 -17.17
N GLN A 261 -7.99 35.20 -16.09
CA GLN A 261 -7.49 34.92 -14.75
C GLN A 261 -8.05 33.55 -14.33
N ARG A 262 -7.19 32.52 -14.38
CA ARG A 262 -7.44 31.23 -13.76
C ARG A 262 -7.55 31.43 -12.25
N HIS A 263 -8.76 31.25 -11.72
CA HIS A 263 -9.01 31.06 -10.29
C HIS A 263 -8.84 29.59 -9.91
#